data_AF-A0A261GRR7-F1
#
_entry.id   AF-A0A261GRR7-F1
#
_cell.length_a   1.000
_cell.length_b   1.000
_cell.length_c   1.000
_cell.angle_alpha   90.00
_cell.angle_beta   90.00
_cell.angle_gamma   90.00
#
_symmetry.space_group_name_H-M   'P 1'
#
loop_
_entity.id
_entity.type
_entity.pdbx_description
1 polymer ?
#
loop_
_entity_poly.entity_id
_entity_poly.type
_entity_poly.pdbx_seq_one_letter_code
_entity_poly.pdbx_strand_id
1 'polypeptide(L)'
;MHTIRLNNRNIRLNNSNIRLNHSNQITIRKARIESAIFHLFLAAICVPVSFLSLVGDVSIDPVVNIGFLSGMLFAVPFGWWLGHWYYPVNGSRASVEVIFTSNVVSLLSAMSSGLMIGVLSHHFTVWTGLMGGLLAWFLVFPFVMVLGGIGGMILRHRFCSNAKPSPLTLTIGYPPQDT
;
A
#
# COMPACT_ATOMS: atom_id res chain seq x y z
N MET A 1 -11.24 16.92 47.95
CA MET A 1 -10.85 17.64 46.71
C MET A 1 -9.85 16.89 45.82
N HIS A 2 -8.82 16.23 46.37
CA HIS A 2 -7.78 15.54 45.58
C HIS A 2 -8.30 14.39 44.69
N THR A 3 -9.25 13.60 45.21
CA THR A 3 -9.85 12.44 44.52
C THR A 3 -10.65 12.84 43.28
N ILE A 4 -11.39 13.96 43.36
CA ILE A 4 -12.17 14.50 42.23
C ILE A 4 -11.24 14.98 41.10
N ARG A 5 -10.10 15.58 41.45
CA ARG A 5 -9.11 16.08 40.49
C ARG A 5 -8.43 14.95 39.73
N LEU A 6 -8.11 13.85 40.40
CA LEU A 6 -7.55 12.63 39.78
C LEU A 6 -8.58 11.94 38.88
N ASN A 7 -9.84 11.83 39.33
CA ASN A 7 -10.91 11.24 38.53
C ASN A 7 -11.15 12.01 37.23
N ASN A 8 -11.21 13.35 37.28
CA ASN A 8 -11.35 14.18 36.09
C ASN A 8 -10.15 14.08 35.15
N ARG A 9 -8.92 13.90 35.66
CA ARG A 9 -7.73 13.67 34.84
C ARG A 9 -7.80 12.34 34.10
N ASN A 10 -8.22 11.27 34.79
CA ASN A 10 -8.36 9.94 34.21
C ASN A 10 -9.45 9.91 33.13
N ILE A 11 -10.61 10.54 33.37
CA ILE A 11 -11.69 10.67 32.38
C ILE A 11 -11.21 11.43 31.14
N ARG A 12 -10.45 12.53 31.32
CA ARG A 12 -9.90 13.31 30.22
C ARG A 12 -8.90 12.51 29.39
N LEU A 13 -8.02 11.75 30.04
CA LEU A 13 -7.05 10.87 29.38
C LEU A 13 -7.77 9.74 28.60
N ASN A 14 -8.76 9.10 29.22
CA ASN A 14 -9.53 8.04 28.56
C ASN A 14 -10.25 8.57 27.31
N ASN A 15 -10.93 9.72 27.41
CA ASN A 15 -11.58 10.35 26.27
C ASN A 15 -10.59 10.77 25.17
N SER A 16 -9.37 11.19 25.54
CA SER A 16 -8.33 11.49 24.55
C SER A 16 -7.84 10.24 23.83
N ASN A 17 -7.66 9.12 24.55
CA ASN A 17 -7.25 7.84 23.96
C ASN A 17 -8.31 7.28 23.01
N ILE A 18 -9.59 7.36 23.38
CA ILE A 18 -10.70 6.93 22.52
C ILE A 18 -10.73 7.76 21.22
N ARG A 19 -10.58 9.09 21.31
CA ARG A 19 -10.53 9.96 20.13
C ARG A 19 -9.31 9.68 19.24
N LEU A 20 -8.14 9.45 19.83
CA LEU A 20 -6.93 9.09 19.09
C LEU A 20 -7.08 7.75 18.37
N ASN A 21 -7.61 6.74 19.05
CA ASN A 21 -7.87 5.42 18.46
C ASN A 21 -8.85 5.52 17.29
N HIS A 22 -9.94 6.25 17.45
CA HIS A 22 -10.91 6.47 16.38
C HIS A 22 -10.31 7.23 15.19
N SER A 23 -9.51 8.27 15.46
CA SER A 23 -8.80 9.02 14.41
C SER A 23 -7.80 8.15 13.66
N ASN A 24 -7.05 7.29 14.36
CA ASN A 24 -6.08 6.38 13.75
C ASN A 24 -6.77 5.35 12.86
N GLN A 25 -7.91 4.78 13.27
CA GLN A 25 -8.68 3.85 12.44
C GLN A 25 -9.18 4.49 11.14
N ILE A 26 -9.66 5.73 11.20
CA ILE A 26 -10.08 6.48 9.99
C ILE A 26 -8.89 6.68 9.05
N THR A 27 -7.74 7.11 9.59
CA THR A 27 -6.55 7.37 8.78
C THR A 27 -6.00 6.09 8.15
N ILE A 28 -5.99 4.98 8.88
CA ILE A 28 -5.60 3.66 8.34
C ILE A 28 -6.55 3.25 7.22
N ARG A 29 -7.86 3.39 7.40
CA ARG A 29 -8.84 3.08 6.34
C ARG A 29 -8.62 3.92 5.09
N LYS A 30 -8.35 5.22 5.26
CA LYS A 30 -8.00 6.12 4.16
C LYS A 30 -6.72 5.69 3.45
N ALA A 31 -5.68 5.32 4.21
CA ALA A 31 -4.42 4.83 3.64
C ALA A 31 -4.61 3.55 2.82
N ARG A 32 -5.47 2.63 3.28
CA ARG A 32 -5.82 1.42 2.52
C ARG A 32 -6.52 1.75 1.20
N ILE A 33 -7.47 2.69 1.20
CA ILE A 33 -8.18 3.14 -0.02
C ILE A 33 -7.20 3.78 -1.01
N GLU A 34 -6.41 4.76 -0.55
CA GLU A 34 -5.47 5.48 -1.43
C GLU A 34 -4.38 4.56 -1.99
N SER A 35 -3.89 3.61 -1.18
CA SER A 35 -2.96 2.56 -1.62
C SER A 35 -3.58 1.65 -2.69
N ALA A 36 -4.84 1.24 -2.53
CA ALA A 36 -5.53 0.42 -3.51
C ALA A 36 -5.69 1.14 -4.86
N ILE A 37 -6.07 2.43 -4.84
CA ILE A 37 -6.18 3.27 -6.03
C ILE A 37 -4.82 3.45 -6.69
N PHE A 38 -3.78 3.71 -5.90
CA PHE A 38 -2.42 3.85 -6.39
C PHE A 38 -1.93 2.57 -7.08
N HIS A 39 -2.14 1.40 -6.48
CA HIS A 39 -1.71 0.13 -7.07
C HIS A 39 -2.53 -0.26 -8.30
N LEU A 40 -3.81 0.07 -8.34
CA LEU A 40 -4.63 -0.05 -9.56
C LEU A 40 -4.04 0.78 -10.70
N PHE A 41 -3.69 2.04 -10.42
CA PHE A 41 -3.09 2.94 -11.41
C PHE A 41 -1.69 2.47 -11.84
N LEU A 42 -0.87 2.04 -10.89
CA LEU A 42 0.47 1.51 -11.16
C LEU A 42 0.39 0.24 -12.04
N ALA A 43 -0.55 -0.66 -11.76
CA ALA A 43 -0.81 -1.83 -12.59
C ALA A 43 -1.28 -1.43 -14.00
N ALA A 44 -2.19 -0.46 -14.12
CA ALA A 44 -2.65 0.01 -15.42
C ALA A 44 -1.52 0.56 -16.31
N ILE A 45 -0.46 1.12 -15.71
CA ILE A 45 0.73 1.60 -16.44
C ILE A 45 1.72 0.48 -16.72
N CYS A 46 2.04 -0.34 -15.72
CA CYS A 46 3.14 -1.31 -15.83
C CYS A 46 2.74 -2.55 -16.64
N VAL A 47 1.47 -2.97 -16.56
CA VAL A 47 1.03 -4.21 -17.20
C VAL A 47 1.08 -4.13 -18.74
N PRO A 48 0.68 -3.01 -19.40
CA PRO A 48 0.91 -2.83 -20.83
C PRO A 48 2.39 -2.90 -21.23
N VAL A 49 3.31 -2.41 -20.39
CA VAL A 49 4.76 -2.45 -20.65
C VAL A 49 5.29 -3.88 -20.66
N SER A 50 4.84 -4.74 -19.72
CA SER A 50 5.14 -6.18 -19.78
C SER A 50 4.63 -6.82 -21.07
N PHE A 51 3.44 -6.44 -21.54
CA PHE A 51 2.85 -7.02 -22.75
C PHE A 51 3.58 -6.60 -24.03
N LEU A 52 3.90 -5.30 -24.17
CA LEU A 52 4.71 -4.82 -25.30
C LEU A 52 6.07 -5.52 -25.36
N SER A 53 6.67 -5.81 -24.19
CA SER A 53 7.97 -6.46 -24.09
C SER A 53 7.95 -7.95 -24.42
N LEU A 54 6.79 -8.61 -24.28
CA LEU A 54 6.64 -10.07 -24.47
C LEU A 54 6.13 -10.47 -25.85
N VAL A 55 5.25 -9.67 -26.47
CA VAL A 55 4.49 -10.13 -27.65
C VAL A 55 4.95 -9.46 -28.95
N GLY A 56 5.61 -8.30 -28.91
CA GLY A 56 6.14 -7.61 -30.09
C GLY A 56 5.08 -7.02 -31.03
N ASP A 57 3.95 -7.73 -31.21
CA ASP A 57 2.74 -7.29 -31.90
C ASP A 57 1.57 -7.18 -30.93
N VAL A 58 0.77 -6.11 -31.08
CA VAL A 58 -0.44 -5.85 -30.28
C VAL A 58 -1.60 -6.68 -30.85
N SER A 59 -1.41 -7.99 -31.01
CA SER A 59 -2.54 -8.88 -31.25
C SER A 59 -3.34 -8.98 -29.95
N ILE A 60 -4.55 -8.43 -29.96
CA ILE A 60 -5.50 -8.44 -28.84
C ILE A 60 -6.04 -9.87 -28.66
N ASP A 61 -5.21 -10.76 -28.14
CA ASP A 61 -5.62 -12.10 -27.75
C ASP A 61 -6.49 -11.98 -26.47
N PRO A 62 -7.65 -12.64 -26.40
CA PRO A 62 -8.45 -12.75 -25.18
C PRO A 62 -7.63 -13.07 -23.92
N VAL A 63 -6.58 -13.89 -24.03
CA VAL A 63 -5.69 -14.24 -22.92
C VAL A 63 -4.92 -13.02 -22.39
N VAL A 64 -4.47 -12.14 -23.29
CA VAL A 64 -3.75 -10.90 -22.95
C VAL A 64 -4.69 -9.93 -22.22
N ASN A 65 -5.93 -9.78 -22.69
CA ASN A 65 -6.94 -8.96 -22.03
C ASN A 65 -7.29 -9.50 -20.63
N ILE A 66 -7.43 -10.81 -20.49
CA ILE A 66 -7.67 -11.45 -19.18
C ILE A 66 -6.50 -11.16 -18.24
N GLY A 67 -5.26 -11.26 -18.71
CA GLY A 67 -4.07 -10.89 -17.94
C GLY A 67 -4.08 -9.43 -17.51
N PHE A 68 -4.37 -8.51 -18.43
CA PHE A 68 -4.45 -7.07 -18.15
C PHE A 68 -5.50 -6.75 -17.07
N LEU A 69 -6.75 -7.16 -17.29
CA LEU A 69 -7.84 -6.85 -16.37
C LEU A 69 -7.62 -7.51 -15.01
N SER A 70 -7.10 -8.74 -14.98
CA SER A 70 -6.85 -9.44 -13.72
C SER A 70 -5.70 -8.85 -12.92
N GLY A 71 -4.62 -8.43 -13.57
CA GLY A 71 -3.52 -7.72 -12.90
C GLY A 71 -3.97 -6.40 -12.27
N MET A 72 -4.92 -5.71 -12.90
CA MET A 72 -5.57 -4.53 -12.30
C MET A 72 -6.49 -4.92 -11.14
N LEU A 73 -7.33 -5.94 -11.34
CA LEU A 73 -8.30 -6.41 -10.36
C LEU A 73 -7.62 -6.89 -9.07
N PHE A 74 -6.53 -7.66 -9.17
CA PHE A 74 -5.79 -8.17 -8.02
C PHE A 74 -4.90 -7.12 -7.34
N ALA A 75 -4.50 -6.05 -8.04
CA ALA A 75 -3.75 -4.96 -7.42
C ALA A 75 -4.56 -4.22 -6.34
N VAL A 76 -5.89 -4.14 -6.49
CA VAL A 76 -6.80 -3.47 -5.55
C VAL A 76 -6.82 -4.15 -4.17
N PRO A 77 -7.17 -5.45 -4.01
CA PRO A 77 -7.21 -6.10 -2.72
C PRO A 77 -5.84 -6.17 -2.04
N PHE A 78 -4.75 -6.40 -2.79
CA PHE A 78 -3.40 -6.40 -2.23
C PHE A 78 -2.96 -5.00 -1.80
N GLY A 79 -3.23 -3.98 -2.61
CA GLY A 79 -2.99 -2.58 -2.26
C GLY A 79 -3.81 -2.14 -1.06
N TRP A 80 -5.04 -2.61 -0.91
CA TRP A 80 -5.85 -2.38 0.28
C TRP A 80 -5.27 -3.07 1.51
N TRP A 81 -4.93 -4.35 1.40
CA TRP A 81 -4.42 -5.16 2.50
C TRP A 81 -3.10 -4.60 3.03
N LEU A 82 -2.16 -4.31 2.13
CA LEU A 82 -0.84 -3.77 2.45
C LEU A 82 -0.84 -2.25 2.55
N GLY A 83 -1.96 -1.55 2.33
CA GLY A 83 -1.98 -0.09 2.32
C GLY A 83 -1.66 0.57 3.65
N HIS A 84 -1.86 -0.16 4.75
CA HIS A 84 -1.37 0.25 6.06
C HIS A 84 0.16 0.34 6.14
N TRP A 85 0.92 -0.24 5.20
CA TRP A 85 2.38 -0.19 5.10
C TRP A 85 2.91 1.18 4.61
N TYR A 86 2.05 1.98 3.95
CA TYR A 86 2.37 3.38 3.60
C TYR A 86 2.18 4.35 4.78
N TYR A 87 1.47 3.95 5.83
CA TYR A 87 1.15 4.81 6.97
C TYR A 87 2.24 4.79 8.05
N PRO A 88 2.83 5.93 8.45
CA PRO A 88 3.82 5.97 9.53
C PRO A 88 3.18 5.66 10.89
N VAL A 89 3.51 4.52 11.49
CA VAL A 89 3.15 4.23 12.88
C VAL A 89 4.19 4.93 13.77
N ASN A 90 3.75 5.82 14.66
CA ASN A 90 4.61 6.57 15.59
C ASN A 90 5.72 7.42 14.93
N GLY A 91 5.48 7.93 13.72
CA GLY A 91 6.40 8.85 13.05
C GLY A 91 7.66 8.22 12.45
N SER A 92 7.89 6.91 12.64
CA SER A 92 9.09 6.22 12.16
C SER A 92 8.71 5.08 11.22
N ARG A 93 8.59 5.39 9.93
CA ARG A 93 8.72 4.38 8.88
C ARG A 93 9.77 4.78 7.86
N ALA A 94 10.66 3.83 7.57
CA ALA A 94 11.74 4.00 6.62
C ALA A 94 11.19 4.07 5.19
N SER A 95 11.78 4.93 4.34
CA SER A 95 11.41 5.04 2.93
C SER A 95 11.61 3.72 2.16
N VAL A 96 12.50 2.85 2.63
CA VAL A 96 12.75 1.53 2.03
C VAL A 96 11.54 0.60 2.15
N GLU A 97 10.81 0.63 3.26
CA GLU A 97 9.61 -0.20 3.47
C GLU A 97 8.51 0.13 2.45
N VAL A 98 8.41 1.42 2.11
CA VAL A 98 7.45 1.94 1.12
C VAL A 98 7.77 1.42 -0.29
N ILE A 99 9.05 1.43 -0.68
CA ILE A 99 9.50 0.88 -1.96
C ILE A 99 9.22 -0.63 -2.01
N PHE A 100 9.50 -1.34 -0.92
CA PHE A 100 9.25 -2.79 -0.83
C PHE A 100 7.75 -3.12 -0.95
N THR A 101 6.88 -2.31 -0.33
CA THR A 101 5.43 -2.51 -0.37
C THR A 101 4.90 -2.56 -1.80
N SER A 102 5.34 -1.64 -2.67
CA SER A 102 4.90 -1.64 -4.06
C SER A 102 5.34 -2.88 -4.84
N ASN A 103 6.56 -3.35 -4.59
CA ASN A 103 7.07 -4.55 -5.24
C ASN A 103 6.29 -5.80 -4.81
N VAL A 104 5.97 -5.92 -3.53
CA VAL A 104 5.17 -7.05 -3.01
C VAL A 104 3.76 -7.03 -3.60
N VAL A 105 3.10 -5.87 -3.63
CA VAL A 105 1.75 -5.76 -4.22
C VAL A 105 1.77 -6.14 -5.71
N SER A 106 2.74 -5.62 -6.46
CA SER A 106 2.88 -5.93 -7.89
C SER A 106 3.19 -7.40 -8.14
N LEU A 107 4.05 -8.03 -7.33
CA LEU A 107 4.38 -9.46 -7.44
C LEU A 107 3.14 -10.33 -7.20
N LEU A 108 2.42 -10.09 -6.10
CA LEU A 108 1.22 -10.85 -5.75
C LEU A 108 0.13 -10.69 -6.80
N SER A 109 -0.03 -9.47 -7.33
CA SER A 109 -0.99 -9.21 -8.41
C SER A 109 -0.61 -9.95 -9.70
N ALA A 110 0.66 -9.89 -10.11
CA ALA A 110 1.14 -10.56 -11.32
C ALA A 110 1.04 -12.09 -11.21
N MET A 111 1.41 -12.68 -10.07
CA MET A 111 1.28 -14.12 -9.83
C MET A 111 -0.19 -14.56 -9.81
N SER A 112 -1.08 -13.75 -9.21
CA SER A 112 -2.52 -14.04 -9.16
C SER A 112 -3.18 -13.93 -10.54
N SER A 113 -2.77 -12.93 -11.33
CA SER A 113 -3.15 -12.79 -12.74
C SER A 113 -2.69 -13.99 -13.58
N GLY A 114 -1.43 -14.38 -13.43
CA GLY A 114 -0.86 -15.55 -14.10
C GLY A 114 -1.58 -16.85 -13.73
N LEU A 115 -1.87 -17.07 -12.44
CA LEU A 115 -2.70 -18.19 -11.98
C LEU A 115 -4.09 -18.17 -12.61
N MET A 116 -4.72 -17.01 -12.69
CA MET A 116 -6.05 -16.87 -13.29
C MET A 116 -6.04 -17.23 -14.78
N ILE A 117 -5.00 -16.82 -15.52
CA ILE A 117 -4.79 -17.25 -16.91
C ILE A 117 -4.63 -18.77 -16.97
N GLY A 118 -3.81 -19.36 -16.11
CA GLY A 118 -3.59 -20.82 -16.09
C GLY A 118 -4.80 -21.65 -15.67
N VAL A 119 -5.78 -21.06 -14.97
CA VAL A 119 -7.06 -21.70 -14.62
C VAL A 119 -8.08 -21.57 -15.75
N LEU A 120 -8.10 -20.42 -16.44
CA LEU A 120 -9.12 -20.10 -17.45
C LEU A 120 -8.71 -20.48 -18.88
N SER A 121 -7.43 -20.73 -19.13
CA SER A 121 -6.91 -21.07 -20.46
C SER A 121 -6.95 -22.56 -20.72
N HIS A 122 -7.27 -22.95 -21.96
CA HIS A 122 -7.09 -24.31 -22.47
C HIS A 122 -5.64 -24.59 -22.93
N HIS A 123 -4.81 -23.55 -23.06
CA HIS A 123 -3.44 -23.66 -23.58
C HIS A 123 -2.39 -23.64 -22.48
N PHE A 124 -2.71 -23.07 -21.32
CA PHE A 124 -1.80 -22.96 -20.20
C PHE A 124 -2.29 -23.79 -19.02
N THR A 125 -1.35 -24.46 -18.35
CA THR A 125 -1.58 -25.03 -17.02
C THR A 125 -1.49 -23.94 -15.95
N VAL A 126 -2.03 -24.23 -14.76
CA VAL A 126 -1.87 -23.39 -13.56
C VAL A 126 -0.40 -23.05 -13.29
N TRP A 127 0.50 -24.04 -13.43
CA TRP A 127 1.93 -23.83 -13.20
C TRP A 127 2.56 -22.89 -14.23
N THR A 128 2.29 -23.10 -15.52
CA THR A 128 2.78 -22.22 -16.58
C THR A 128 2.22 -20.80 -16.46
N GLY A 129 0.95 -20.66 -16.03
CA GLY A 129 0.33 -19.38 -15.74
C GLY A 129 1.05 -18.65 -14.59
N LEU A 130 1.28 -19.34 -13.46
CA LEU A 130 2.02 -18.80 -12.31
C LEU A 130 3.42 -18.31 -12.70
N MET A 131 4.17 -19.13 -13.45
CA MET A 131 5.51 -18.79 -13.94
C MET A 131 5.46 -17.61 -14.92
N GLY A 132 4.44 -17.53 -15.78
CA GLY A 132 4.20 -16.39 -16.66
C GLY A 132 3.97 -15.10 -15.89
N GLY A 133 3.17 -15.15 -14.81
CA GLY A 133 2.97 -14.01 -13.91
C GLY A 133 4.27 -13.56 -13.22
N LEU A 134 5.08 -14.52 -12.75
CA LEU A 134 6.39 -14.22 -12.15
C LEU A 134 7.35 -13.58 -13.17
N LEU A 135 7.40 -14.12 -14.39
CA LEU A 135 8.21 -13.56 -15.48
C LEU A 135 7.75 -12.14 -15.84
N ALA A 136 6.44 -11.92 -15.96
CA ALA A 136 5.88 -10.60 -16.24
C ALA A 136 6.28 -9.58 -15.15
N TRP A 137 6.27 -9.99 -13.87
CA TRP A 137 6.75 -9.15 -12.77
C TRP A 137 8.23 -8.80 -12.92
N PHE A 138 9.10 -9.77 -13.24
CA PHE A 138 10.53 -9.50 -13.45
C PHE A 138 10.79 -8.48 -14.56
N LEU A 139 10.00 -8.52 -15.64
CA LEU A 139 10.11 -7.57 -16.74
C LEU A 139 9.75 -6.14 -16.34
N VAL A 140 8.75 -5.97 -15.45
CA VAL A 140 8.30 -4.66 -15.00
C VAL A 140 8.93 -4.21 -13.68
N PHE A 141 9.70 -5.08 -13.01
CA PHE A 141 10.38 -4.83 -11.76
C PHE A 141 11.11 -3.48 -11.71
N PRO A 142 11.96 -3.09 -12.69
CA PRO A 142 12.63 -1.79 -12.63
C PRO A 142 11.65 -0.61 -12.66
N PHE A 143 10.55 -0.72 -13.42
CA PHE A 143 9.52 0.31 -13.50
C PHE A 143 8.72 0.39 -12.21
N VAL A 144 8.34 -0.75 -11.63
CA VAL A 144 7.65 -0.84 -10.34
C VAL A 144 8.52 -0.29 -9.21
N MET A 145 9.83 -0.56 -9.22
CA MET A 145 10.77 0.00 -8.25
C MET A 145 10.76 1.54 -8.28
N VAL A 146 10.82 2.14 -9.48
CA VAL A 146 10.87 3.59 -9.65
C VAL A 146 9.51 4.24 -9.40
N LEU A 147 8.49 3.85 -10.15
CA LEU A 147 7.14 4.45 -10.06
C LEU A 147 6.45 4.10 -8.74
N GLY A 148 6.60 2.86 -8.29
CA GLY A 148 6.16 2.38 -6.98
C GLY A 148 6.82 3.15 -5.84
N GLY A 149 8.14 3.31 -5.91
CA GLY A 149 8.91 4.10 -4.94
C GLY A 149 8.45 5.56 -4.88
N ILE A 150 8.36 6.24 -6.02
CA ILE A 150 7.93 7.65 -6.08
C ILE A 150 6.50 7.81 -5.55
N GLY A 151 5.55 7.02 -6.07
CA GLY A 151 4.15 7.11 -5.65
C GLY A 151 3.94 6.75 -4.18
N GLY A 152 4.65 5.73 -3.69
CA GLY A 152 4.66 5.36 -2.29
C GLY A 152 5.22 6.47 -1.38
N MET A 153 6.28 7.16 -1.80
CA MET A 153 6.82 8.30 -1.07
C MET A 153 5.83 9.47 -1.01
N ILE A 154 5.10 9.73 -2.10
CA ILE A 154 4.05 10.76 -2.14
C ILE A 154 2.92 10.41 -1.17
N LEU A 155 2.46 9.15 -1.17
CA LEU A 155 1.45 8.65 -0.22
C LEU A 155 1.92 8.81 1.23
N ARG A 156 3.15 8.35 1.54
CA ARG A 156 3.76 8.52 2.86
C ARG A 156 3.79 9.99 3.27
N HIS A 157 4.26 10.87 2.40
CA HIS A 157 4.31 12.31 2.68
C HIS A 157 2.92 12.87 3.00
N ARG A 158 1.90 12.53 2.21
CA ARG A 158 0.51 12.94 2.44
C ARG A 158 -0.04 12.44 3.77
N PHE A 159 0.33 11.24 4.20
CA PHE A 159 -0.09 10.71 5.51
C PHE A 159 0.67 11.35 6.66
N CYS A 160 1.98 11.60 6.50
CA CYS A 160 2.78 12.34 7.48
C CYS A 160 2.27 13.77 7.67
N SER A 161 1.99 14.51 6.59
CA SER A 161 1.54 15.90 6.65
C SER A 161 0.14 16.05 7.27
N ASN A 162 -0.70 15.03 7.13
CA ASN A 162 -2.06 15.00 7.69
C ASN A 162 -2.13 14.37 9.09
N ALA A 163 -1.04 13.76 9.57
CA ALA A 163 -0.96 13.27 10.95
C ALA A 163 -0.78 14.48 11.87
N LYS A 164 -1.85 14.88 12.56
CA LYS A 164 -1.73 15.88 13.63
C LYS A 164 -0.69 15.40 14.65
N PRO A 165 0.24 16.26 15.10
CA PRO A 165 1.18 15.87 16.15
C PRO A 165 0.39 15.38 17.35
N SER A 166 0.76 14.22 17.88
CA SER A 166 0.18 13.76 19.13
C SER A 166 0.52 14.81 20.21
N PRO A 167 -0.44 15.16 21.09
CA PRO A 167 -0.18 16.13 22.15
C PRO A 167 0.91 15.66 23.14
N LEU A 168 1.35 14.40 23.05
CA LEU A 168 2.44 13.82 23.85
C LEU A 168 3.83 14.36 23.44
N THR A 169 4.04 14.71 22.17
CA THR A 169 5.34 15.26 21.72
C THR A 169 5.56 16.70 22.20
N LEU A 170 4.51 17.41 22.61
CA LEU A 170 4.59 18.77 23.16
C LEU A 170 4.89 18.81 24.66
N THR A 171 4.95 17.65 25.33
CA THR A 171 5.23 17.54 26.78
C THR A 171 6.68 17.18 27.11
N ILE A 172 7.56 16.96 26.12
CA ILE A 172 8.98 16.59 26.35
C ILE A 172 9.92 17.80 26.06
N GLY A 173 9.36 18.94 25.63
CA GLY A 173 10.14 20.10 25.17
C GLY A 173 10.33 21.24 26.18
N TYR A 174 10.18 21.03 27.48
CA TYR A 174 10.66 21.99 28.48
C TYR A 174 11.65 21.30 29.41
N PRO A 175 12.95 21.64 29.36
CA PRO A 175 13.82 21.31 30.48
C PRO A 175 13.26 22.01 31.74
N PRO A 176 13.34 21.39 32.92
CA PRO A 176 13.07 22.10 34.17
C PRO A 176 13.99 23.32 34.21
N GLN A 177 13.40 24.51 34.40
CA GLN A 177 14.18 25.65 34.87
C GLN A 177 14.58 25.31 36.30
N ASP A 178 15.82 24.87 36.45
CA ASP A 178 16.47 24.84 37.76
C ASP A 178 16.64 26.30 38.22
N THR A 179 15.96 26.59 39.34
CA THR A 179 16.10 27.72 40.28
C THR A 179 15.90 29.14 39.75
#